data_AF-A0A960C1B9-F1
#
_entry.id   AF-A0A960C1B9-F1
#
_cell.length_a   1.000
_cell.length_b   1.000
_cell.length_c   1.000
_cell.angle_alpha   90.00
_cell.angle_beta   90.00
_cell.angle_gamma   90.00
#
_symmetry.space_group_name_H-M   'P 1'
#
loop_
_entity.id
_entity.type
_entity.pdbx_description
1 polymer ?
#
loop_
_entity_poly.entity_id
_entity_poly.type
_entity_poly.pdbx_seq_one_letter_code
_entity_poly.pdbx_strand_id
1 'polypeptide(L)'
;MTTTETALPNGQDLHTALAEGRRAYELDRKHVFHSWSAQAQLNPMTIVASQGSYIWDGDGNRLLDFSSQLVNTNIGHQHPRVVAAIAAQAAKLCTVAPQYVNDARSEAARLIAERTPGDLDRVFFTNAGA
;
A
#
# COMPACT_ATOMS: atom_id res chain seq x y z
N MET A 1 -10.00 -3.23 -30.94
CA MET A 1 -10.29 -1.79 -30.90
C MET A 1 -9.94 -1.33 -29.49
N THR A 2 -8.70 -0.93 -29.27
CA THR A 2 -8.18 -0.53 -27.95
C THR A 2 -8.62 0.91 -27.70
N THR A 3 -9.64 1.08 -26.86
CA THR A 3 -9.90 2.37 -26.21
C THR A 3 -8.66 2.72 -25.40
N THR A 4 -7.95 3.78 -25.80
CA THR A 4 -6.86 4.37 -25.02
C THR A 4 -7.49 4.92 -23.74
N GLU A 5 -7.47 4.10 -22.69
CA GLU A 5 -7.97 4.49 -21.37
C GLU A 5 -7.09 5.64 -20.88
N THR A 6 -7.65 6.85 -20.90
CA THR A 6 -6.92 8.08 -20.58
C THR A 6 -6.86 8.33 -19.07
N ALA A 7 -7.66 7.60 -18.28
CA ALA A 7 -7.71 7.72 -16.83
C ALA A 7 -7.21 6.43 -16.16
N LEU A 8 -6.45 6.59 -15.08
CA LEU A 8 -6.01 5.53 -14.20
C LEU A 8 -7.12 5.14 -13.21
N PRO A 9 -7.04 3.96 -12.55
CA PRO A 9 -8.04 3.51 -11.59
C PRO A 9 -8.29 4.44 -10.40
N ASN A 10 -7.33 5.32 -10.09
CA ASN A 10 -7.44 6.33 -9.05
C ASN A 10 -8.16 7.61 -9.54
N GLY A 11 -8.64 7.63 -10.78
CA GLY A 11 -9.32 8.77 -11.40
C GLY A 11 -8.40 9.85 -11.95
N GLN A 12 -7.08 9.69 -11.85
CA GLN A 12 -6.13 10.64 -12.44
C GLN A 12 -6.01 10.44 -13.95
N ASP A 13 -5.79 11.54 -14.66
CA ASP A 13 -5.36 11.53 -16.06
C ASP A 13 -3.97 10.89 -16.19
N LEU A 14 -3.80 10.01 -17.19
CA LEU A 14 -2.58 9.25 -17.41
C LEU A 14 -1.38 10.17 -17.71
N HIS A 15 -1.54 11.19 -18.56
CA HIS A 15 -0.43 12.08 -18.90
C HIS A 15 0.10 12.82 -17.66
N THR A 16 -0.82 13.30 -16.83
CA THR A 16 -0.52 13.94 -15.55
C THR A 16 0.23 12.98 -14.62
N ALA A 17 -0.29 11.76 -14.45
CA ALA A 17 0.33 10.75 -13.60
C ALA A 17 1.75 10.36 -14.07
N LEU A 18 1.99 10.26 -15.38
CA LEU A 18 3.32 9.99 -15.93
C LEU A 18 4.29 11.17 -15.71
N ALA A 19 3.80 12.41 -15.81
CA ALA A 19 4.62 13.59 -15.51
C ALA A 19 5.02 13.66 -14.03
N GLU A 20 4.08 13.38 -13.13
CA GLU A 20 4.33 13.25 -11.69
C GLU A 20 5.30 12.09 -11.40
N GLY A 21 5.12 10.94 -12.07
CA GLY A 21 6.01 9.79 -11.96
C GLY A 21 7.45 10.09 -12.35
N ARG A 22 7.69 10.82 -13.45
CA ARG A 22 9.04 11.26 -13.83
C ARG A 22 9.69 12.13 -12.75
N ARG A 23 8.93 13.09 -12.22
CA ARG A 23 9.40 13.92 -11.10
C ARG A 23 9.70 13.08 -9.85
N ALA A 24 8.86 12.10 -9.55
CA ALA A 24 9.06 11.19 -8.42
C ALA A 24 10.36 10.40 -8.57
N TYR A 25 10.64 9.86 -9.76
CA TYR A 25 11.91 9.18 -10.06
C TYR A 25 13.12 10.10 -9.84
N GLU A 26 13.08 11.32 -10.38
CA GLU A 26 14.20 12.27 -10.21
C GLU A 26 14.49 12.60 -8.73
N LEU A 27 13.44 12.75 -7.92
CA LEU A 27 13.58 12.99 -6.48
C LEU A 27 14.07 11.75 -5.76
N ASP A 28 13.57 10.56 -6.12
CA ASP A 28 14.02 9.29 -5.58
C ASP A 28 15.54 9.13 -5.75
N ARG A 29 16.04 9.31 -6.98
CA ARG A 29 17.47 9.14 -7.27
C ARG A 29 18.36 10.13 -6.53
N LYS A 30 17.82 11.28 -6.12
CA LYS A 30 18.58 12.32 -5.39
C LYS A 30 18.49 12.16 -3.87
N HIS A 31 17.41 11.58 -3.35
CA HIS A 31 17.05 11.74 -1.93
C HIS A 31 16.64 10.45 -1.22
N VAL A 32 16.46 9.32 -1.92
CA VAL A 32 16.00 8.07 -1.33
C VAL A 32 17.10 7.01 -1.33
N PHE A 33 17.32 6.40 -0.18
CA PHE A 33 18.21 5.23 -0.02
C PHE A 33 17.35 3.96 0.02
N HIS A 34 17.56 3.05 -0.93
CA HIS A 34 16.76 1.83 -1.05
C HIS A 34 17.36 0.64 -0.32
N SER A 35 16.52 -0.22 0.24
CA SER A 35 16.96 -1.48 0.86
C SER A 35 17.48 -2.49 -0.16
N TRP A 36 18.38 -3.37 0.28
CA TRP A 36 18.90 -4.52 -0.48
C TRP A 36 19.50 -4.20 -1.86
N SER A 37 20.03 -2.99 -2.06
CA SER A 37 20.58 -2.56 -3.35
C SER A 37 21.83 -1.69 -3.21
N ALA A 38 22.77 -1.83 -4.14
CA ALA A 38 23.87 -0.89 -4.32
C ALA A 38 23.35 0.38 -4.99
N GLN A 39 23.38 1.51 -4.28
CA GLN A 39 22.63 2.72 -4.67
C GLN A 39 23.02 3.26 -6.05
N ALA A 40 24.31 3.22 -6.42
CA ALA A 40 24.80 3.73 -7.69
C ALA A 40 24.32 2.92 -8.91
N GLN A 41 23.96 1.64 -8.72
CA GLN A 41 23.53 0.74 -9.80
C GLN A 41 22.01 0.63 -9.90
N LEU A 42 21.28 1.20 -8.94
CA LEU A 42 19.84 1.07 -8.87
C LEU A 42 19.15 1.91 -9.95
N ASN A 43 18.30 1.25 -10.74
CA ASN A 43 17.36 1.87 -11.67
C ASN A 43 15.93 1.39 -11.32
N PRO A 44 15.25 2.05 -10.35
CA PRO A 44 13.97 1.57 -9.85
C PRO A 44 12.83 1.85 -10.82
N MET A 45 11.88 0.93 -10.95
CA MET A 45 10.65 1.16 -11.70
C MET A 45 9.74 2.13 -10.93
N THR A 46 9.21 3.13 -11.63
CA THR A 46 8.20 4.04 -11.06
C THR A 46 6.83 3.39 -11.13
N ILE A 47 6.03 3.47 -10.06
CA ILE A 47 4.63 3.05 -10.04
C ILE A 47 3.75 4.28 -9.88
N VAL A 48 2.73 4.43 -10.74
CA VAL A 48 1.83 5.60 -10.75
C VAL A 48 0.40 5.27 -10.29
N ALA A 49 -0.02 4.00 -10.37
CA ALA A 49 -1.30 3.56 -9.82
C ALA A 49 -1.29 2.05 -9.51
N SER A 50 -2.28 1.61 -8.75
CA SER A 50 -2.53 0.19 -8.48
C SER A 50 -4.01 -0.06 -8.17
N GLN A 51 -4.53 -1.24 -8.52
CA GLN A 51 -5.90 -1.65 -8.23
C GLN A 51 -6.03 -3.17 -8.37
N GLY A 52 -6.63 -3.82 -7.37
CA GLY A 52 -6.79 -5.28 -7.38
C GLY A 52 -5.42 -5.96 -7.47
N SER A 53 -5.22 -6.82 -8.47
CA SER A 53 -3.92 -7.48 -8.69
C SER A 53 -2.99 -6.75 -9.65
N TYR A 54 -3.30 -5.51 -10.04
CA TYR A 54 -2.55 -4.78 -11.07
C TYR A 54 -1.87 -3.52 -10.52
N ILE A 55 -0.75 -3.17 -11.15
CA ILE A 55 -0.02 -1.91 -11.00
C ILE A 55 0.15 -1.25 -12.37
N TRP A 56 0.33 0.06 -12.39
CA TRP A 56 0.63 0.85 -13.58
C TRP A 56 2.00 1.50 -13.38
N ASP A 57 2.92 1.28 -14.32
CA ASP A 57 4.28 1.81 -14.24
C ASP A 57 4.42 3.23 -14.80
N GLY A 58 5.59 3.83 -14.65
CA GLY A 58 5.94 5.17 -15.13
C GLY A 58 6.05 5.32 -16.65
N ASP A 59 5.88 4.24 -17.41
CA ASP A 59 5.80 4.21 -18.87
C ASP A 59 4.35 4.01 -19.36
N GLY A 60 3.40 3.84 -18.43
CA GLY A 60 1.97 3.65 -18.69
C GLY A 60 1.56 2.20 -18.91
N ASN A 61 2.44 1.22 -18.64
CA ASN A 61 2.10 -0.19 -18.76
C ASN A 61 1.30 -0.65 -17.55
N ARG A 62 0.24 -1.43 -17.80
CA ARG A 62 -0.50 -2.15 -16.77
C ARG A 62 0.13 -3.54 -16.58
N LEU A 63 0.65 -3.81 -15.39
CA LEU A 63 1.35 -5.04 -15.05
C LEU A 63 0.57 -5.83 -14.00
N LEU A 64 0.52 -7.15 -14.13
CA LEU A 64 -0.01 -8.04 -13.10
C LEU A 64 1.04 -8.23 -12.00
N ASP A 65 0.67 -7.93 -10.76
CA ASP A 65 1.51 -8.17 -9.59
C ASP A 65 1.38 -9.63 -9.15
N PHE A 66 2.27 -10.46 -9.68
CA PHE A 66 2.30 -11.89 -9.36
C PHE A 66 3.01 -12.22 -8.04
N SER A 67 3.60 -11.22 -7.38
CA SER A 67 4.30 -11.40 -6.10
C SER A 67 3.48 -10.93 -4.90
N SER A 68 2.38 -10.21 -5.14
CA SER A 68 1.65 -9.47 -4.09
C SER A 68 2.59 -8.54 -3.32
N GLN A 69 3.42 -7.81 -4.07
CA GLN A 69 4.59 -7.07 -3.57
C GLN A 69 5.58 -8.02 -2.87
N LEU A 70 5.92 -7.74 -1.62
CA LEU A 70 6.66 -8.65 -0.75
C LEU A 70 5.67 -9.54 0.03
N VAL A 71 4.80 -10.24 -0.72
CA VAL A 71 3.83 -11.22 -0.21
C VAL A 71 2.90 -10.65 0.89
N ASN A 72 2.35 -9.45 0.67
CA ASN A 72 1.52 -8.76 1.68
C ASN A 72 0.21 -8.15 1.16
N THR A 73 0.03 -7.96 -0.15
CA THR A 73 -1.20 -7.37 -0.70
C THR A 73 -2.29 -8.42 -0.96
N ASN A 74 -2.60 -9.26 0.04
CA ASN A 74 -3.43 -10.47 -0.11
C ASN A 74 -4.86 -10.21 -0.62
N ILE A 75 -5.44 -9.06 -0.31
CA ILE A 75 -6.79 -8.65 -0.76
C ILE A 75 -6.75 -7.70 -1.97
N GLY A 76 -5.59 -7.56 -2.60
CA GLY A 76 -5.33 -6.64 -3.70
C GLY A 76 -5.04 -5.20 -3.27
N HIS A 77 -4.50 -4.44 -4.21
CA HIS A 77 -4.19 -3.02 -4.12
C HIS A 77 -5.46 -2.17 -4.04
N GLN A 78 -5.41 -1.11 -3.23
CA GLN A 78 -6.46 -0.08 -3.11
C GLN A 78 -7.88 -0.63 -2.88
N HIS A 79 -8.04 -1.65 -2.03
CA HIS A 79 -9.37 -2.19 -1.72
C HIS A 79 -10.28 -1.11 -1.11
N PRO A 80 -11.44 -0.77 -1.70
CA PRO A 80 -12.22 0.43 -1.35
C PRO A 80 -12.71 0.43 0.11
N ARG A 81 -13.06 -0.75 0.65
CA ARG A 81 -13.43 -0.88 2.07
C ARG A 81 -12.30 -0.55 3.04
N VAL A 82 -11.05 -0.86 2.68
CA VAL A 82 -9.88 -0.58 3.53
C VAL A 82 -9.55 0.90 3.51
N VAL A 83 -9.52 1.50 2.32
CA VAL A 83 -9.29 2.95 2.16
C VAL A 83 -10.32 3.76 2.94
N ALA A 84 -11.60 3.41 2.82
CA ALA A 84 -12.68 4.06 3.57
C ALA A 84 -12.53 3.89 5.09
N ALA A 85 -12.17 2.69 5.57
CA ALA A 85 -11.97 2.44 7.00
C ALA A 85 -10.77 3.21 7.58
N ILE A 86 -9.66 3.31 6.84
CA ILE A 86 -8.49 4.12 7.23
C ILE A 86 -8.90 5.58 7.34
N ALA A 87 -9.56 6.14 6.33
CA ALA A 87 -9.99 7.54 6.33
C ALA A 87 -10.95 7.85 7.50
N ALA A 88 -11.93 6.97 7.75
CA ALA A 88 -12.87 7.11 8.86
C ALA A 88 -12.16 7.07 10.22
N GLN A 89 -11.22 6.14 10.42
CA GLN A 89 -10.48 6.05 11.67
C GLN A 89 -9.53 7.23 11.86
N ALA A 90 -8.86 7.70 10.81
CA ALA A 90 -7.99 8.87 10.88
C ALA A 90 -8.75 10.14 11.29
N ALA A 91 -9.96 10.33 10.76
CA ALA A 91 -10.85 11.43 11.15
C ALA A 91 -11.36 11.32 12.60
N LYS A 92 -11.52 10.10 13.12
CA LYS A 92 -12.01 9.83 14.48
C LYS A 92 -10.90 9.93 15.54
N LEU A 93 -9.79 9.21 15.33
CA LEU A 93 -8.66 9.10 16.24
C LEU A 93 -7.43 8.60 15.45
N CYS A 94 -6.64 9.55 14.94
CA CYS A 94 -5.50 9.24 14.08
C CYS A 94 -4.35 8.52 14.82
N THR A 95 -4.13 8.82 16.09
CA THR A 95 -3.08 8.18 16.89
C THR A 95 -3.37 8.27 18.39
N VAL A 96 -2.89 7.28 19.15
CA VAL A 96 -2.92 7.26 20.61
C VAL A 96 -1.77 6.40 21.12
N ALA A 97 -1.22 6.73 22.30
CA ALA A 97 -0.13 5.97 22.90
C ALA A 97 -0.60 4.56 23.34
N PRO A 98 0.27 3.53 23.31
CA PRO A 98 -0.12 2.14 23.43
C PRO A 98 -0.78 1.77 24.78
N GLN A 99 -0.50 2.51 25.86
CA GLN A 99 -1.10 2.28 27.18
C GLN A 99 -2.60 2.60 27.27
N TYR A 100 -3.15 3.38 26.32
CA TYR A 100 -4.56 3.75 26.32
C TYR A 100 -5.39 2.78 25.47
N VAL A 101 -6.63 2.52 25.85
CA VAL A 101 -7.59 1.69 25.09
C VAL A 101 -8.17 2.45 23.89
N ASN A 102 -8.42 1.73 22.79
CA ASN A 102 -9.24 2.21 21.67
C ASN A 102 -10.01 1.02 21.08
N ASP A 103 -11.14 1.33 20.45
CA ASP A 103 -12.09 0.35 19.90
C ASP A 103 -11.50 -0.46 18.74
N ALA A 104 -10.83 0.18 17.79
CA ALA A 104 -10.28 -0.50 16.61
C ALA A 104 -9.27 -1.60 16.99
N ARG A 105 -8.35 -1.31 17.93
CA ARG A 105 -7.36 -2.28 18.42
C ARG A 105 -8.01 -3.40 19.22
N SER A 106 -8.99 -3.08 20.07
CA SER A 106 -9.72 -4.08 20.86
C SER A 106 -10.49 -5.05 19.96
N GLU A 107 -11.17 -4.55 18.93
CA GLU A 107 -11.91 -5.37 17.98
C GLU A 107 -10.99 -6.21 17.10
N ALA A 108 -9.86 -5.65 16.64
CA ALA A 108 -8.84 -6.41 15.91
C ALA A 108 -8.29 -7.57 16.75
N ALA A 109 -8.02 -7.35 18.04
CA ALA A 109 -7.55 -8.40 18.95
C ALA A 109 -8.59 -9.53 19.09
N ARG A 110 -9.88 -9.19 19.25
CA ARG A 110 -10.97 -10.17 19.31
C ARG A 110 -11.06 -11.00 18.03
N LEU A 111 -11.06 -10.35 16.86
CA LEU A 111 -11.13 -11.02 15.56
C LEU A 111 -9.95 -11.96 15.30
N ILE A 112 -8.76 -11.60 15.76
CA ILE A 112 -7.57 -12.45 15.67
C ILE A 112 -7.71 -13.65 16.61
N ALA A 113 -8.07 -13.41 17.88
CA ALA A 113 -8.22 -14.47 18.89
C ALA A 113 -9.27 -15.53 18.52
N GLU A 114 -10.30 -15.17 17.74
CA GLU A 114 -11.31 -16.11 17.22
C GLU A 114 -10.78 -17.06 16.13
N ARG A 115 -9.57 -16.81 15.61
CA ARG A 115 -8.97 -17.56 14.51
C ARG A 115 -7.65 -18.23 14.88
N THR A 116 -7.07 -17.87 16.01
CA THR A 116 -5.86 -18.50 16.54
C THR A 116 -6.18 -19.88 17.11
N PRO A 117 -5.25 -20.84 17.04
CA PRO A 117 -5.46 -22.18 17.58
C PRO A 117 -5.33 -22.21 19.12
N GLY A 118 -6.01 -23.17 19.74
CA GLY A 118 -5.84 -23.48 21.16
C GLY A 118 -6.28 -22.35 22.10
N ASP A 119 -5.39 -21.96 23.00
CA ASP A 119 -5.59 -20.96 24.04
C ASP A 119 -4.91 -19.61 23.74
N LEU A 120 -4.48 -19.40 22.49
CA LEU A 120 -3.85 -18.15 22.05
C LEU A 120 -4.89 -17.01 21.98
N ASP A 121 -5.17 -16.35 23.10
CA ASP A 121 -6.28 -15.39 23.27
C ASP A 121 -5.84 -13.94 23.62
N ARG A 122 -4.55 -13.64 23.52
CA ARG A 122 -3.96 -12.30 23.74
C ARG A 122 -3.12 -11.88 22.55
N VAL A 123 -3.21 -10.60 22.20
CA VAL A 123 -2.51 -10.01 21.05
C VAL A 123 -1.67 -8.83 21.49
N PHE A 124 -0.38 -8.87 21.15
CA PHE A 124 0.51 -7.72 21.22
C PHE A 124 0.77 -7.21 19.80
N PHE A 125 0.45 -5.95 19.54
CA PHE A 125 0.59 -5.34 18.21
C PHE A 125 1.95 -4.66 18.05
N THR A 126 2.62 -4.95 16.95
CA THR A 126 3.83 -4.27 16.47
C THR A 126 3.58 -3.66 15.09
N ASN A 127 4.55 -2.89 14.58
CA ASN A 127 4.43 -2.24 13.27
C ASN A 127 5.03 -3.07 12.12
N ALA A 128 5.81 -4.12 12.44
CA ALA A 128 6.49 -4.97 11.47
C ALA A 128 6.73 -6.37 12.08
N GLY A 129 7.00 -7.35 11.22
CA GLY A 129 7.24 -8.73 11.63
C GLY A 129 8.71 -9.10 11.94
N ALA A 130 9.67 -8.23 11.62
CA ALA A 130 11.11 -8.45 11.81
C ALA A 130 11.57 -8.23 13.26
#